data_AF-A0A1B1YZT4-F1
#
_entry.id   AF-A0A1B1YZT4-F1
#
_cell.length_a   1.000
_cell.length_b   1.000
_cell.length_c   1.000
_cell.angle_alpha   90.00
_cell.angle_beta   90.00
_cell.angle_gamma   90.00
#
_symmetry.space_group_name_H-M   'P 1'
#
loop_
_entity.id
_entity.type
_entity.pdbx_description
1 polymer ?
#
loop_
_entity_poly.entity_id
_entity_poly.type
_entity_poly.pdbx_seq_one_letter_code
_entity_poly.pdbx_strand_id
1 'polypeptide(L)'
;MSKKQLIMESALELFAKQGFEATSVQQITEHAGISKGAFYLSFKSKDELIIGLIDHFMLEFISDIDHVVKNHIDDKNLLNEFYKAAFHSFQKHSDFAKIFIKEQSQTVNEDLISKMHHYDKLIDKIILGMLERLYGEEVRHTKYDLIYCVKGFMHTYSQLFLFFNVPLDLDLLSQSLAEKTYLLAKHSETTFISEALYQTFNETLDDKVTKEQIIEIIEQKIEEVDESTENESLVLLKQHILEPSLSPVIVKGLLSNLKDHSKCKQISYLLRSYLEL
;
A
#
# COMPACT_ATOMS: atom_id res chain seq x y z
N MET A 1 7.99 -28.54 2.11
CA MET A 1 7.29 -27.34 2.60
C MET A 1 8.02 -26.85 3.84
N SER A 2 8.33 -25.56 3.94
CA SER A 2 9.04 -25.02 5.11
C SER A 2 8.10 -24.92 6.31
N LYS A 3 8.63 -24.97 7.55
CA LYS A 3 7.81 -24.75 8.76
C LYS A 3 7.08 -23.40 8.74
N LYS A 4 7.76 -22.37 8.21
CA LYS A 4 7.19 -21.03 8.04
C LYS A 4 5.96 -21.06 7.14
N GLN A 5 6.05 -21.74 5.99
CA GLN A 5 4.94 -21.88 5.05
C GLN A 5 3.77 -22.67 5.64
N LEU A 6 4.04 -23.76 6.36
CA LEU A 6 3.00 -24.54 7.04
C LEU A 6 2.22 -23.72 8.07
N ILE A 7 2.91 -22.87 8.83
CA ILE A 7 2.29 -21.93 9.78
C ILE A 7 1.41 -20.92 9.04
N MET A 8 1.90 -20.36 7.94
CA MET A 8 1.19 -19.38 7.12
C MET A 8 -0.10 -19.96 6.53
N GLU A 9 -0.04 -21.16 5.96
CA GLU A 9 -1.20 -21.86 5.41
C GLU A 9 -2.24 -22.18 6.50
N SER A 10 -1.81 -22.74 7.63
CA SER A 10 -2.71 -23.03 8.76
C SER A 10 -3.35 -21.78 9.34
N ALA A 11 -2.59 -20.68 9.43
CA ALA A 11 -3.12 -19.42 9.92
C ALA A 11 -4.13 -18.81 8.95
N LEU A 12 -3.86 -18.87 7.64
CA LEU A 12 -4.78 -18.39 6.61
C LEU A 12 -6.14 -19.10 6.70
N GLU A 13 -6.14 -20.43 6.80
CA GLU A 13 -7.37 -21.23 6.92
C GLU A 13 -8.16 -20.88 8.18
N LEU A 14 -7.48 -20.72 9.32
CA LEU A 14 -8.14 -20.34 10.57
C LEU A 14 -8.67 -18.90 10.51
N PHE A 15 -7.89 -17.95 9.99
CA PHE A 15 -8.32 -16.57 9.83
C PHE A 15 -9.54 -16.47 8.91
N ALA A 16 -9.59 -17.23 7.81
CA ALA A 16 -10.76 -17.32 6.93
C ALA A 16 -12.01 -17.79 7.68
N LYS A 17 -11.85 -18.79 8.55
CA LYS A 17 -12.95 -19.47 9.22
C LYS A 17 -13.53 -18.69 10.40
N GLN A 18 -12.68 -18.10 11.23
CA GLN A 18 -13.10 -17.51 12.51
C GLN A 18 -12.60 -16.07 12.75
N GLY A 19 -11.83 -15.49 11.83
CA GLY A 19 -11.25 -14.15 11.96
C GLY A 19 -9.87 -14.14 12.62
N PHE A 20 -9.16 -13.03 12.45
CA PHE A 20 -7.79 -12.87 12.97
C PHE A 20 -7.78 -12.83 14.49
N GLU A 21 -8.64 -12.00 15.10
CA GLU A 21 -8.68 -11.81 16.55
C GLU A 21 -9.05 -13.08 17.32
N ALA A 22 -10.05 -13.82 16.85
CA ALA A 22 -10.52 -15.05 17.48
C ALA A 22 -9.55 -16.24 17.31
N THR A 23 -8.47 -16.07 16.54
CA THR A 23 -7.46 -17.10 16.31
C THR A 23 -6.23 -16.86 17.19
N SER A 24 -5.84 -17.89 17.95
CA SER A 24 -4.67 -17.89 18.82
C SER A 24 -3.49 -18.64 18.19
N VAL A 25 -2.26 -18.29 18.62
CA VAL A 25 -1.04 -19.03 18.25
C VAL A 25 -1.16 -20.52 18.59
N GLN A 26 -1.85 -20.87 19.68
CA GLN A 26 -2.10 -22.25 20.06
C GLN A 26 -2.93 -22.99 19.01
N GLN A 27 -4.06 -22.42 18.60
CA GLN A 27 -4.91 -23.02 17.56
C GLN A 27 -4.14 -23.18 16.24
N ILE A 28 -3.33 -22.20 15.86
CA ILE A 28 -2.48 -22.28 14.67
C ILE A 28 -1.49 -23.44 14.80
N THR A 29 -0.81 -23.57 15.93
CA THR A 29 0.16 -24.65 16.14
C THR A 29 -0.47 -26.04 16.19
N GLU A 30 -1.64 -26.17 16.79
CA GLU A 30 -2.41 -27.42 16.83
C GLU A 30 -2.90 -27.82 15.44
N HIS A 31 -3.43 -26.86 14.68
CA HIS A 31 -3.86 -27.07 13.30
C HIS A 31 -2.69 -27.45 12.38
N ALA A 32 -1.55 -26.78 12.53
CA ALA A 32 -0.34 -27.03 11.77
C ALA A 32 0.41 -28.31 12.21
N GLY A 33 0.02 -28.95 13.32
CA GLY A 33 0.70 -30.13 13.85
C GLY A 33 2.14 -29.85 14.34
N ILE A 34 2.41 -28.65 14.86
CA ILE A 34 3.74 -28.23 15.36
C ILE A 34 3.69 -27.80 16.82
N SER A 35 4.86 -27.66 17.46
CA SER A 35 4.96 -27.08 18.80
C SER A 35 4.90 -25.56 18.77
N LYS A 36 4.48 -24.94 19.89
CA LYS A 36 4.57 -23.48 20.09
C LYS A 36 6.00 -22.96 19.92
N GLY A 37 7.01 -23.71 20.38
CA GLY A 37 8.42 -23.35 20.16
C GLY A 37 8.78 -23.26 18.68
N ALA A 38 8.26 -24.16 17.84
CA ALA A 38 8.50 -24.10 16.39
C ALA A 38 7.84 -22.89 15.72
N PHE A 39 6.68 -22.44 16.24
CA PHE A 39 6.07 -21.19 15.80
C PHE A 39 6.98 -19.99 16.11
N TYR A 40 7.44 -19.87 17.37
CA TYR A 40 8.26 -18.74 17.81
C TYR A 40 9.66 -18.70 17.19
N LEU A 41 10.13 -19.80 16.59
CA LEU A 41 11.33 -19.79 15.73
C LEU A 41 11.07 -19.14 14.36
N SER A 42 9.81 -19.07 13.91
CA SER A 42 9.43 -18.54 12.59
C SER A 42 8.82 -17.14 12.68
N PHE A 43 8.02 -16.87 13.72
CA PHE A 43 7.32 -15.61 13.95
C PHE A 43 7.25 -15.30 15.45
N LYS A 44 7.59 -14.08 15.85
CA LYS A 44 7.57 -13.62 17.26
C LYS A 44 6.16 -13.40 17.78
N SER A 45 5.19 -13.11 16.91
CA SER A 45 3.79 -12.89 17.29
C SER A 45 2.81 -13.26 16.16
N LYS A 46 1.51 -13.25 16.50
CA LYS A 46 0.42 -13.37 15.52
C LYS A 46 0.40 -12.16 14.57
N ASP A 47 0.78 -10.98 15.07
CA ASP A 47 0.86 -9.75 14.28
C ASP A 47 2.00 -9.82 13.24
N GLU A 48 3.17 -10.33 13.63
CA GLU A 48 4.26 -10.56 12.67
C GLU A 48 3.88 -11.60 11.62
N LEU A 49 3.07 -12.59 11.99
CA LEU A 49 2.56 -13.60 11.05
C LEU A 49 1.62 -12.99 10.01
N ILE A 50 0.66 -12.14 10.40
CA ILE A 50 -0.23 -11.50 9.41
C ILE A 50 0.56 -10.56 8.50
N ILE A 51 1.53 -9.83 9.02
CA ILE A 51 2.44 -9.01 8.21
C ILE A 51 3.23 -9.88 7.22
N GLY A 52 3.78 -11.01 7.69
CA GLY A 52 4.50 -11.95 6.82
C GLY A 52 3.62 -12.60 5.74
N LEU A 53 2.32 -12.79 6.01
CA LEU A 53 1.34 -13.20 5.00
C LEU A 53 1.14 -12.12 3.95
N ILE A 54 0.93 -10.87 4.36
CA ILE A 54 0.78 -9.72 3.44
C ILE A 54 2.01 -9.62 2.54
N ASP A 55 3.21 -9.69 3.13
CA ASP A 55 4.45 -9.61 2.38
C ASP A 55 4.54 -10.70 1.31
N HIS A 56 4.21 -11.93 1.68
CA HIS A 56 4.30 -13.06 0.77
C HIS A 56 3.37 -12.89 -0.43
N PHE A 57 2.11 -12.53 -0.19
CA PHE A 57 1.13 -12.36 -1.26
C PHE A 57 1.40 -11.12 -2.12
N MET A 58 1.81 -10.00 -1.52
CA MET A 58 2.12 -8.79 -2.26
C MET A 58 3.38 -8.95 -3.11
N LEU A 59 4.42 -9.62 -2.59
CA LEU A 59 5.63 -9.88 -3.37
C LEU A 59 5.38 -10.88 -4.50
N GLU A 60 4.55 -11.90 -4.29
CA GLU A 60 4.14 -12.81 -5.35
C GLU A 60 3.35 -12.08 -6.45
N PHE A 61 2.36 -11.27 -6.05
CA PHE A 61 1.61 -10.42 -6.97
C PHE A 61 2.50 -9.48 -7.80
N ILE A 62 3.41 -8.77 -7.14
CA ILE A 62 4.37 -7.85 -7.79
C ILE A 62 5.28 -8.62 -8.74
N SER A 63 5.77 -9.79 -8.32
CA SER A 63 6.62 -10.65 -9.15
C SER A 63 5.89 -11.11 -10.41
N ASP A 64 4.61 -11.50 -10.31
CA ASP A 64 3.80 -11.95 -11.44
C ASP A 64 3.65 -10.85 -12.50
N ILE A 65 3.26 -9.64 -12.08
CA ILE A 65 3.06 -8.52 -13.01
C ILE A 65 4.39 -7.97 -13.56
N ASP A 66 5.45 -7.90 -12.75
CA ASP A 66 6.77 -7.43 -13.19
C ASP A 66 7.38 -8.39 -14.21
N HIS A 67 7.24 -9.70 -13.99
CA HIS A 67 7.70 -10.73 -14.92
C HIS A 67 7.04 -10.57 -16.29
N VAL A 68 5.72 -10.34 -16.33
CA VAL A 68 5.00 -10.08 -17.59
C VAL A 68 5.52 -8.81 -18.25
N VAL A 69 5.63 -7.70 -17.52
CA VAL A 69 6.09 -6.42 -18.10
C VAL A 69 7.51 -6.51 -18.66
N LYS A 70 8.43 -7.21 -17.98
CA LYS A 70 9.83 -7.31 -18.41
C LYS A 70 10.08 -8.31 -19.53
N ASN A 71 9.41 -9.47 -19.49
CA ASN A 71 9.72 -10.57 -20.40
C ASN A 71 8.81 -10.65 -21.62
N HIS A 72 7.75 -9.84 -21.70
CA HIS A 72 6.88 -9.82 -22.87
C HIS A 72 7.59 -9.14 -24.06
N ILE A 73 7.55 -9.81 -25.21
CA ILE A 73 8.27 -9.41 -26.43
C ILE A 73 7.43 -8.47 -27.31
N ASP A 74 6.10 -8.63 -27.31
CA ASP A 74 5.19 -7.89 -28.19
C ASP A 74 4.42 -6.79 -27.44
N ASP A 75 4.83 -5.54 -27.62
CA ASP A 75 4.20 -4.39 -26.97
C ASP A 75 2.70 -4.26 -27.25
N LYS A 76 2.20 -4.77 -28.39
CA LYS A 76 0.78 -4.63 -28.76
C LYS A 76 -0.18 -5.27 -27.76
N ASN A 77 0.22 -6.38 -27.15
CA ASN A 77 -0.64 -7.14 -26.23
C ASN A 77 -0.19 -7.00 -24.77
N LEU A 78 0.91 -6.30 -24.51
CA LEU A 78 1.50 -6.21 -23.17
C LEU A 78 0.49 -5.73 -22.12
N LEU A 79 -0.30 -4.70 -22.44
CA LEU A 79 -1.27 -4.15 -21.50
C LEU A 79 -2.40 -5.13 -21.17
N ASN A 80 -2.82 -5.92 -22.16
CA ASN A 80 -3.81 -6.99 -21.96
C ASN A 80 -3.23 -8.09 -21.06
N GLU A 81 -2.01 -8.55 -21.34
CA GLU A 81 -1.34 -9.58 -20.55
C GLU A 81 -1.06 -9.10 -19.12
N PHE A 82 -0.73 -7.82 -18.94
CA PHE A 82 -0.56 -7.21 -17.62
C PHE A 82 -1.86 -7.30 -16.79
N TYR A 83 -3.00 -6.85 -17.35
CA TYR A 83 -4.28 -6.95 -16.64
C TYR A 83 -4.64 -8.41 -16.35
N LYS A 84 -4.44 -9.31 -17.32
CA LYS A 84 -4.74 -10.73 -17.16
C LYS A 84 -3.94 -11.37 -16.04
N ALA A 85 -2.64 -11.07 -15.96
CA ALA A 85 -1.76 -11.53 -14.88
C ALA A 85 -2.18 -10.95 -13.53
N ALA A 86 -2.50 -9.66 -13.48
CA ALA A 86 -2.98 -9.02 -12.26
C ALA A 86 -4.25 -9.68 -11.73
N PHE A 87 -5.27 -9.90 -12.57
CA PHE A 87 -6.51 -10.54 -12.13
C PHE A 87 -6.34 -12.02 -11.79
N HIS A 88 -5.50 -12.77 -12.52
CA HIS A 88 -5.17 -14.16 -12.15
C HIS A 88 -4.53 -14.22 -10.77
N SER A 89 -3.55 -13.36 -10.50
CA SER A 89 -2.86 -13.31 -9.22
C SER A 89 -3.82 -12.90 -8.08
N PHE A 90 -4.68 -11.88 -8.31
CA PHE A 90 -5.74 -11.53 -7.36
C PHE A 90 -6.73 -12.68 -7.09
N GLN A 91 -7.14 -13.41 -8.12
CA GLN A 91 -8.07 -14.53 -7.96
C GLN A 91 -7.45 -15.67 -7.13
N LYS A 92 -6.18 -15.98 -7.39
CA LYS A 92 -5.40 -16.98 -6.65
C LYS A 92 -5.33 -16.69 -5.15
N HIS A 93 -5.30 -15.41 -4.78
CA HIS A 93 -5.17 -14.95 -3.39
C HIS A 93 -6.44 -14.29 -2.83
N SER A 94 -7.60 -14.55 -3.46
CA SER A 94 -8.87 -13.88 -3.12
C SER A 94 -9.33 -14.15 -1.68
N ASP A 95 -9.09 -15.35 -1.14
CA ASP A 95 -9.42 -15.67 0.26
C ASP A 95 -8.61 -14.83 1.25
N PHE A 96 -7.33 -14.61 0.96
CA PHE A 96 -6.50 -13.72 1.76
C PHE A 96 -6.98 -12.27 1.67
N ALA A 97 -7.26 -11.78 0.46
CA ALA A 97 -7.78 -10.42 0.27
C ALA A 97 -9.10 -10.19 1.01
N LYS A 98 -10.02 -11.17 1.03
CA LYS A 98 -11.27 -11.12 1.81
C LYS A 98 -11.01 -11.00 3.31
N ILE A 99 -10.09 -11.79 3.85
CA ILE A 99 -9.67 -11.70 5.27
C ILE A 99 -9.11 -10.31 5.54
N PHE A 100 -8.18 -9.85 4.71
CA PHE A 100 -7.52 -8.56 4.92
C PHE A 100 -8.50 -7.38 4.89
N ILE A 101 -9.46 -7.37 3.96
CA ILE A 101 -10.47 -6.31 3.88
C ILE A 101 -11.41 -6.33 5.09
N LYS A 102 -11.79 -7.53 5.57
CA LYS A 102 -12.67 -7.67 6.73
C LYS A 102 -12.01 -7.19 8.03
N GLU A 103 -10.72 -7.42 8.18
CA GLU A 103 -9.95 -7.12 9.39
C GLU A 103 -9.26 -5.73 9.35
N GLN A 104 -9.28 -5.04 8.20
CA GLN A 104 -8.67 -3.73 7.94
C GLN A 104 -9.14 -2.59 8.89
N SER A 105 -10.18 -2.80 9.69
CA SER A 105 -10.66 -1.81 10.65
C SER A 105 -9.99 -1.90 12.04
N GLN A 106 -9.26 -2.97 12.35
CA GLN A 106 -8.78 -3.25 13.71
C GLN A 106 -7.26 -3.47 13.82
N THR A 107 -6.60 -3.90 12.73
CA THR A 107 -5.18 -4.31 12.74
C THR A 107 -4.22 -3.30 12.09
N VAL A 108 -4.70 -2.10 11.75
CA VAL A 108 -3.87 -1.07 11.09
C VAL A 108 -2.88 -0.49 12.11
N ASN A 109 -1.66 -1.00 12.07
CA ASN A 109 -0.51 -0.44 12.77
C ASN A 109 0.43 0.26 11.78
N GLU A 110 1.43 0.97 12.31
CA GLU A 110 2.34 1.80 11.50
C GLU A 110 3.17 0.98 10.50
N ASP A 111 3.56 -0.25 10.88
CA ASP A 111 4.33 -1.16 10.03
C ASP A 111 3.52 -1.64 8.81
N LEU A 112 2.24 -1.94 9.02
CA LEU A 112 1.33 -2.31 7.95
C LEU A 112 1.11 -1.15 6.96
N ILE A 113 0.92 0.07 7.45
CA ILE A 113 0.77 1.26 6.59
C ILE A 113 2.02 1.47 5.74
N SER A 114 3.20 1.35 6.36
CA SER A 114 4.49 1.51 5.67
C SER A 114 4.66 0.46 4.57
N LYS A 115 4.36 -0.81 4.87
CA LYS A 115 4.40 -1.89 3.88
C LYS A 115 3.41 -1.70 2.74
N MET A 116 2.19 -1.27 3.03
CA MET A 116 1.22 -0.97 1.98
C MET A 116 1.72 0.12 1.03
N HIS A 117 2.32 1.19 1.55
CA HIS A 117 2.94 2.23 0.71
C HIS A 117 4.14 1.70 -0.08
N HIS A 118 4.99 0.89 0.53
CA HIS A 118 6.12 0.26 -0.15
C HIS A 118 5.64 -0.57 -1.36
N TYR A 119 4.64 -1.41 -1.17
CA TYR A 119 4.07 -2.22 -2.26
C TYR A 119 3.36 -1.37 -3.31
N ASP A 120 2.66 -0.32 -2.90
CA ASP A 120 2.01 0.62 -3.80
C ASP A 120 3.02 1.29 -4.75
N LYS A 121 4.17 1.72 -4.23
CA LYS A 121 5.25 2.30 -5.04
C LYS A 121 5.90 1.31 -6.01
N LEU A 122 6.05 0.05 -5.61
CA LEU A 122 6.56 -1.00 -6.50
C LEU A 122 5.58 -1.22 -7.67
N ILE A 123 4.28 -1.25 -7.40
CA ILE A 123 3.24 -1.36 -8.43
C ILE A 123 3.25 -0.12 -9.33
N ASP A 124 3.31 1.08 -8.75
CA ASP A 124 3.40 2.34 -9.50
C ASP A 124 4.59 2.34 -10.46
N LYS A 125 5.77 1.89 -10.01
CA LYS A 125 6.97 1.80 -10.85
C LYS A 125 6.79 0.85 -12.03
N ILE A 126 6.14 -0.29 -11.82
CA ILE A 126 5.86 -1.27 -12.88
C ILE A 126 4.87 -0.67 -13.90
N ILE A 127 3.79 -0.05 -13.43
CA ILE A 127 2.79 0.58 -14.29
C ILE A 127 3.41 1.73 -15.08
N LEU A 128 4.14 2.63 -14.40
CA LEU A 128 4.80 3.77 -15.05
C LEU A 128 5.78 3.30 -16.14
N GLY A 129 6.64 2.34 -15.83
CA GLY A 129 7.60 1.80 -16.81
C GLY A 129 6.91 1.12 -17.99
N MET A 130 5.79 0.43 -17.76
CA MET A 130 4.96 -0.13 -18.83
C MET A 130 4.32 0.96 -19.69
N LEU A 131 3.74 1.99 -19.09
CA LEU A 131 3.11 3.11 -19.81
C LEU A 131 4.13 3.87 -20.66
N GLU A 132 5.30 4.16 -20.12
CA GLU A 132 6.39 4.82 -20.86
C GLU A 132 6.89 3.95 -22.02
N ARG A 133 7.01 2.63 -21.83
CA ARG A 133 7.35 1.68 -22.89
C ARG A 133 6.32 1.68 -24.03
N LEU A 134 5.03 1.68 -23.69
CA LEU A 134 3.95 1.54 -24.67
C LEU A 134 3.64 2.82 -25.44
N TYR A 135 3.73 3.97 -24.78
CA TYR A 135 3.21 5.24 -25.32
C TYR A 135 4.26 6.34 -25.45
N GLY A 136 5.43 6.20 -24.79
CA GLY A 136 6.52 7.17 -24.88
C GLY A 136 6.09 8.60 -24.56
N GLU A 137 6.40 9.52 -25.46
CA GLU A 137 6.11 10.96 -25.29
C GLU A 137 4.62 11.29 -25.25
N GLU A 138 3.73 10.43 -25.79
CA GLU A 138 2.30 10.71 -25.85
C GLU A 138 1.66 10.86 -24.47
N VAL A 139 2.18 10.13 -23.48
CA VAL A 139 1.68 10.16 -22.09
C VAL A 139 2.53 11.02 -21.18
N ARG A 140 3.49 11.79 -21.70
CA ARG A 140 4.46 12.55 -20.88
C ARG A 140 3.79 13.39 -19.79
N HIS A 141 2.66 14.01 -20.10
CA HIS A 141 1.93 14.91 -19.20
C HIS A 141 0.78 14.23 -18.43
N THR A 142 0.42 12.99 -18.79
CA THR A 142 -0.76 12.28 -18.25
C THR A 142 -0.39 10.95 -17.59
N LYS A 143 0.86 10.50 -17.67
CA LYS A 143 1.32 9.20 -17.18
C LYS A 143 1.00 8.96 -15.70
N TYR A 144 1.10 9.99 -14.87
CA TYR A 144 0.77 9.85 -13.44
C TYR A 144 -0.73 9.70 -13.20
N ASP A 145 -1.60 10.44 -13.90
CA ASP A 145 -3.05 10.18 -13.86
C ASP A 145 -3.38 8.77 -14.37
N LEU A 146 -2.71 8.32 -15.43
CA LEU A 146 -2.92 6.99 -15.99
C LEU A 146 -2.55 5.88 -15.01
N ILE A 147 -1.53 6.06 -14.15
CA ILE A 147 -1.23 5.12 -13.04
C ILE A 147 -2.46 4.96 -12.15
N TYR A 148 -3.08 6.07 -11.73
CA TYR A 148 -4.27 6.05 -10.88
C TYR A 148 -5.47 5.44 -11.62
N CYS A 149 -5.64 5.68 -12.92
CA CYS A 149 -6.67 5.02 -13.72
C CYS A 149 -6.47 3.50 -13.77
N VAL A 150 -5.26 3.03 -14.08
CA VAL A 150 -4.93 1.60 -14.15
C VAL A 150 -5.17 0.93 -12.79
N LYS A 151 -4.67 1.51 -11.70
CA LYS A 151 -4.90 1.03 -10.33
C LYS A 151 -6.37 1.03 -9.96
N GLY A 152 -7.10 2.10 -10.32
CA GLY A 152 -8.54 2.21 -10.09
C GLY A 152 -9.32 1.13 -10.83
N PHE A 153 -8.96 0.82 -12.08
CA PHE A 153 -9.56 -0.28 -12.83
C PHE A 153 -9.25 -1.63 -12.19
N MET A 154 -7.99 -1.92 -11.85
CA MET A 154 -7.60 -3.15 -11.16
C MET A 154 -8.36 -3.31 -9.84
N HIS A 155 -8.36 -2.27 -9.01
CA HIS A 155 -9.02 -2.27 -7.71
C HIS A 155 -10.53 -2.45 -7.83
N THR A 156 -11.20 -1.66 -8.67
CA THR A 156 -12.66 -1.67 -8.74
C THR A 156 -13.18 -2.98 -9.33
N TYR A 157 -12.54 -3.49 -10.38
CA TYR A 157 -12.98 -4.74 -10.99
C TYR A 157 -12.58 -5.96 -10.15
N SER A 158 -11.48 -5.92 -9.37
CA SER A 158 -11.13 -7.02 -8.46
C SER A 158 -12.19 -7.25 -7.38
N GLN A 159 -12.94 -6.22 -7.00
CA GLN A 159 -14.06 -6.33 -6.06
C GLN A 159 -15.20 -7.25 -6.56
N LEU A 160 -15.39 -7.37 -7.88
CA LEU A 160 -16.40 -8.26 -8.46
C LEU A 160 -16.13 -9.74 -8.12
N PHE A 161 -14.86 -10.13 -8.10
CA PHE A 161 -14.41 -11.46 -7.72
C PHE A 161 -14.46 -11.66 -6.20
N LEU A 162 -14.11 -10.62 -5.44
CA LEU A 162 -14.00 -10.70 -3.98
C LEU A 162 -15.37 -10.77 -3.29
N PHE A 163 -16.38 -10.04 -3.77
CA PHE A 163 -17.66 -9.93 -3.04
C PHE A 163 -18.82 -10.62 -3.74
N PHE A 164 -18.77 -10.79 -5.06
CA PHE A 164 -19.93 -11.25 -5.82
C PHE A 164 -19.76 -12.66 -6.41
N ASN A 165 -18.60 -13.31 -6.25
CA ASN A 165 -18.31 -14.67 -6.71
C ASN A 165 -18.77 -14.92 -8.18
N VAL A 166 -18.72 -13.87 -9.02
CA VAL A 166 -19.21 -13.92 -10.40
C VAL A 166 -18.19 -14.67 -11.26
N PRO A 167 -18.61 -15.65 -12.10
CA PRO A 167 -17.72 -16.21 -13.10
C PRO A 167 -17.43 -15.13 -14.15
N LEU A 168 -16.21 -14.57 -14.10
CA LEU A 168 -15.77 -13.52 -15.00
C LEU A 168 -14.88 -14.10 -16.10
N ASP A 169 -15.16 -13.67 -17.33
CA ASP A 169 -14.27 -13.89 -18.46
C ASP A 169 -13.07 -12.94 -18.34
N LEU A 170 -11.95 -13.48 -17.84
CA LEU A 170 -10.73 -12.71 -17.61
C LEU A 170 -10.10 -12.21 -18.91
N ASP A 171 -10.31 -12.90 -20.04
CA ASP A 171 -9.80 -12.46 -21.33
C ASP A 171 -10.58 -11.24 -21.81
N LEU A 172 -11.92 -11.30 -21.76
CA LEU A 172 -12.77 -10.18 -22.13
C LEU A 172 -12.55 -8.97 -21.21
N LEU A 173 -12.43 -9.20 -19.90
CA LEU A 173 -12.18 -8.12 -18.94
C LEU A 173 -10.83 -7.43 -19.22
N SER A 174 -9.77 -8.22 -19.39
CA SER A 174 -8.42 -7.66 -19.63
C SER A 174 -8.36 -6.88 -20.92
N GLN A 175 -9.00 -7.39 -21.99
CA GLN A 175 -9.10 -6.70 -23.27
C GLN A 175 -9.86 -5.38 -23.12
N SER A 176 -10.99 -5.41 -22.40
CA SER A 176 -11.85 -4.25 -22.18
C SER A 176 -11.15 -3.14 -21.38
N LEU A 177 -10.29 -3.49 -20.41
CA LEU A 177 -9.53 -2.51 -19.63
C LEU A 177 -8.29 -2.00 -20.38
N ALA A 178 -7.62 -2.87 -21.14
CA ALA A 178 -6.53 -2.45 -22.02
C ALA A 178 -7.00 -1.43 -23.05
N GLU A 179 -8.18 -1.64 -23.67
CA GLU A 179 -8.80 -0.68 -24.58
C GLU A 179 -9.08 0.67 -23.88
N LYS A 180 -9.66 0.65 -22.66
CA LYS A 180 -9.93 1.89 -21.91
C LYS A 180 -8.66 2.65 -21.59
N THR A 181 -7.62 1.96 -21.10
CA THR A 181 -6.33 2.59 -20.82
C THR A 181 -5.69 3.14 -22.08
N TYR A 182 -5.78 2.43 -23.21
CA TYR A 182 -5.33 2.94 -24.51
C TYR A 182 -6.05 4.23 -24.92
N LEU A 183 -7.38 4.26 -24.81
CA LEU A 183 -8.18 5.45 -25.15
C LEU A 183 -7.82 6.63 -24.23
N LEU A 184 -7.64 6.38 -22.94
CA LEU A 184 -7.21 7.41 -21.99
C LEU A 184 -5.79 7.91 -22.31
N ALA A 185 -4.86 7.01 -22.66
CA ALA A 185 -3.50 7.38 -23.02
C ALA A 185 -3.45 8.27 -24.28
N LYS A 186 -4.31 8.00 -25.26
CA LYS A 186 -4.32 8.72 -26.55
C LYS A 186 -5.11 10.02 -26.55
N HIS A 187 -6.16 10.12 -25.73
CA HIS A 187 -7.17 11.17 -25.87
C HIS A 187 -7.40 12.02 -24.62
N SER A 188 -6.78 11.69 -23.49
CA SER A 188 -6.90 12.54 -22.30
C SER A 188 -6.04 13.79 -22.43
N GLU A 189 -6.68 14.96 -22.32
CA GLU A 189 -5.98 16.27 -22.41
C GLU A 189 -5.82 16.95 -21.05
N THR A 190 -6.62 16.56 -20.05
CA THR A 190 -6.61 17.17 -18.71
C THR A 190 -5.79 16.32 -17.74
N THR A 191 -4.84 16.96 -17.05
CA THR A 191 -4.03 16.34 -16.00
C THR A 191 -4.45 16.86 -14.63
N PHE A 192 -4.75 15.97 -13.69
CA PHE A 192 -4.99 16.28 -12.29
C PHE A 192 -3.79 15.87 -11.42
N ILE A 193 -3.32 14.62 -11.55
CA ILE A 193 -2.11 14.15 -10.90
C ILE A 193 -0.89 14.62 -11.69
N SER A 194 -0.38 15.79 -11.33
CA SER A 194 0.88 16.31 -11.84
C SER A 194 2.08 15.53 -11.30
N GLU A 195 3.25 15.67 -11.93
CA GLU A 195 4.50 15.10 -11.42
C GLU A 195 4.79 15.56 -9.98
N ALA A 196 4.61 16.86 -9.71
CA ALA A 196 4.79 17.42 -8.37
C ALA A 196 3.86 16.75 -7.35
N LEU A 197 2.57 16.61 -7.68
CA LEU A 197 1.59 15.97 -6.80
C LEU A 197 1.90 14.49 -6.59
N TYR A 198 2.30 13.78 -7.64
CA TYR A 198 2.73 12.38 -7.57
C TYR A 198 3.96 12.21 -6.65
N GLN A 199 4.97 13.07 -6.79
CA GLN A 199 6.17 13.05 -5.94
C GLN A 199 5.80 13.33 -4.48
N THR A 200 4.90 14.27 -4.19
CA THR A 200 4.44 14.52 -2.81
C THR A 200 3.86 13.26 -2.14
N PHE A 201 3.08 12.46 -2.88
CA PHE A 201 2.51 11.22 -2.36
C PHE A 201 3.53 10.06 -2.30
N ASN A 202 4.53 10.04 -3.18
CA ASN A 202 5.47 8.92 -3.30
C ASN A 202 6.85 9.13 -2.64
N GLU A 203 7.26 10.36 -2.32
CA GLU A 203 8.52 10.64 -1.60
C GLU A 203 8.38 10.45 -0.09
N THR A 204 7.16 10.41 0.45
CA THR A 204 6.94 10.59 1.90
C THR A 204 7.26 9.38 2.78
N LEU A 205 7.64 8.21 2.26
CA LEU A 205 7.72 6.98 3.09
C LEU A 205 8.83 5.94 2.82
N ASP A 206 9.73 6.12 1.83
CA ASP A 206 10.85 5.16 1.64
C ASP A 206 12.24 5.73 1.95
N ASP A 207 12.42 7.04 1.84
CA ASP A 207 13.64 7.69 2.28
C ASP A 207 13.40 8.25 3.69
N LYS A 208 14.42 8.16 4.56
CA LYS A 208 14.42 8.93 5.81
C LYS A 208 14.12 10.37 5.43
N VAL A 209 12.88 10.82 5.68
CA VAL A 209 12.43 12.17 5.33
C VAL A 209 13.47 13.12 5.91
N THR A 210 14.10 13.92 5.06
CA THR A 210 15.17 14.78 5.53
C THR A 210 14.60 15.82 6.48
N LYS A 211 15.46 16.38 7.33
CA LYS A 211 15.08 17.47 8.22
C LYS A 211 14.41 18.61 7.44
N GLU A 212 14.95 18.93 6.28
CA GLU A 212 14.51 20.00 5.39
C GLU A 212 13.11 19.71 4.82
N GLN A 213 12.87 18.48 4.33
CA GLN A 213 11.58 18.07 3.80
C GLN A 213 10.47 18.12 4.86
N ILE A 214 10.76 17.70 6.10
CA ILE A 214 9.79 17.78 7.19
C ILE A 214 9.45 19.22 7.54
N ILE A 215 10.45 20.10 7.56
CA ILE A 215 10.23 21.50 7.85
C ILE A 215 9.31 22.13 6.81
N GLU A 216 9.54 21.84 5.52
CA GLU A 216 8.69 22.33 4.42
C GLU A 216 7.25 21.83 4.53
N ILE A 217 7.07 20.54 4.83
CA ILE A 217 5.74 19.95 5.05
C ILE A 217 5.03 20.59 6.26
N ILE A 218 5.75 20.88 7.35
CA ILE A 218 5.18 21.60 8.51
C ILE A 218 4.78 23.03 8.12
N GLU A 219 5.60 23.75 7.37
CA GLU A 219 5.30 25.12 6.92
C GLU A 219 4.02 25.18 6.09
N GLN A 220 3.89 24.31 5.10
CA GLN A 220 2.66 24.20 4.30
C GLN A 220 1.44 23.92 5.19
N LYS A 221 1.60 23.09 6.22
CA LYS A 221 0.50 22.73 7.12
C LYS A 221 0.12 23.84 8.09
N ILE A 222 1.06 24.66 8.51
CA ILE A 222 0.81 25.86 9.31
C ILE A 222 -0.03 26.87 8.50
N GLU A 223 0.17 26.96 7.18
CA GLU A 223 -0.63 27.84 6.31
C GLU A 223 -2.06 27.32 6.08
N GLU A 224 -2.28 26.01 6.11
CA GLU A 224 -3.58 25.36 5.86
C GLU A 224 -4.50 25.24 7.08
N VAL A 225 -3.94 25.35 8.29
CA VAL A 225 -4.61 25.14 9.57
C VAL A 225 -4.83 26.49 10.25
N ASP A 226 -6.08 26.82 10.55
CA ASP A 226 -6.45 28.06 11.25
C ASP A 226 -5.73 28.17 12.61
N GLU A 227 -5.62 29.38 13.17
CA GLU A 227 -5.03 29.62 14.50
C GLU A 227 -5.73 28.75 15.56
N SER A 228 -5.06 27.66 15.95
CA SER A 228 -5.60 26.56 16.76
C SER A 228 -4.47 25.88 17.53
N THR A 229 -4.83 25.03 18.50
CA THR A 229 -3.87 24.24 19.29
C THR A 229 -2.99 23.35 18.39
N GLU A 230 -3.52 22.89 17.26
CA GLU A 230 -2.81 22.13 16.24
C GLU A 230 -1.77 22.98 15.52
N ASN A 231 -2.12 24.22 15.13
CA ASN A 231 -1.18 25.15 14.51
C ASN A 231 -0.02 25.47 15.47
N GLU A 232 -0.32 25.80 16.73
CA GLU A 232 0.70 26.03 17.76
C GLU A 232 1.60 24.79 17.97
N SER A 233 1.00 23.60 17.93
CA SER A 233 1.75 22.34 18.06
C SER A 233 2.71 22.12 16.89
N LEU A 234 2.29 22.45 15.66
CA LEU A 234 3.14 22.38 14.47
C LEU A 234 4.30 23.38 14.53
N VAL A 235 4.05 24.62 14.96
CA VAL A 235 5.09 25.65 15.13
C VAL A 235 6.15 25.19 16.14
N LEU A 236 5.73 24.67 17.29
CA LEU A 236 6.64 24.18 18.34
C LEU A 236 7.41 22.94 17.91
N LEU A 237 6.78 22.01 17.18
CA LEU A 237 7.46 20.83 16.63
C LEU A 237 8.48 21.20 15.55
N LYS A 238 8.17 22.16 14.68
CA LYS A 238 9.14 22.72 13.71
C LYS A 238 10.36 23.30 14.42
N GLN A 239 10.15 24.12 15.45
CA GLN A 239 11.24 24.71 16.22
C GLN A 239 12.08 23.62 16.90
N HIS A 240 11.45 22.57 17.43
CA HIS A 240 12.14 21.42 18.02
C HIS A 240 13.00 20.65 17.01
N ILE A 241 12.51 20.46 15.79
CA ILE A 241 13.26 19.79 14.72
C ILE A 241 14.47 20.63 14.28
N LEU A 242 14.28 21.96 14.17
CA LEU A 242 15.35 22.92 13.89
C LEU A 242 16.42 22.92 14.98
N GLU A 243 15.99 22.99 16.24
CA GLU A 243 16.83 23.02 17.42
C GLU A 243 16.21 22.15 18.54
N PRO A 244 16.77 20.94 18.80
CA PRO A 244 16.24 20.02 19.79
C PRO A 244 16.21 20.60 21.21
N SER A 245 15.05 21.11 21.60
CA SER A 245 14.86 21.94 22.82
C SER A 245 13.74 21.45 23.76
N LEU A 246 12.92 20.48 23.33
CA LEU A 246 11.75 19.99 24.06
C LEU A 246 12.01 18.61 24.63
N SER A 247 11.38 18.29 25.77
CA SER A 247 11.45 16.93 26.32
C SER A 247 10.58 15.96 25.52
N PRO A 248 10.91 14.65 25.48
CA PRO A 248 10.12 13.65 24.75
C PRO A 248 8.64 13.60 25.18
N VAL A 249 8.34 13.91 26.43
CA VAL A 249 6.96 13.96 26.96
C VAL A 249 6.19 15.12 26.33
N ILE A 250 6.82 16.29 26.19
CA ILE A 250 6.21 17.45 25.55
C ILE A 250 5.99 17.16 24.06
N VAL A 251 7.00 16.58 23.39
CA VAL A 251 6.89 16.20 21.97
C VAL A 251 5.71 15.24 21.74
N LYS A 252 5.56 14.21 22.58
CA LYS A 252 4.41 13.29 22.51
C LYS A 252 3.07 14.00 22.75
N GLY A 253 3.03 14.97 23.67
CA GLY A 253 1.85 15.81 23.91
C GLY A 253 1.46 16.62 22.68
N LEU A 254 2.42 17.31 22.06
CA LEU A 254 2.19 18.08 20.83
C LEU A 254 1.73 17.20 19.67
N LEU A 255 2.33 16.02 19.49
CA LEU A 255 1.92 15.04 18.48
C LEU A 255 0.53 14.46 18.74
N SER A 256 0.06 14.45 19.99
CA SER A 256 -1.28 14.00 20.34
C SER A 256 -2.35 15.00 19.90
N ASN A 257 -2.06 16.31 19.99
CA ASN A 257 -2.98 17.35 19.53
C ASN A 257 -3.27 17.23 18.03
N LEU A 258 -2.31 16.73 17.24
CA LEU A 258 -2.43 16.58 15.79
C LEU A 258 -3.22 15.34 15.34
N LYS A 259 -3.41 14.35 16.23
CA LYS A 259 -3.86 12.99 15.85
C LYS A 259 -5.32 12.95 15.40
N ASP A 260 -6.16 13.75 16.05
CA ASP A 260 -7.62 13.71 15.84
C ASP A 260 -8.09 14.75 14.81
N HIS A 261 -7.22 15.69 14.42
CA HIS A 261 -7.53 16.72 13.44
C HIS A 261 -7.44 16.18 12.00
N SER A 262 -8.53 16.28 11.25
CA SER A 262 -8.68 15.69 9.91
C SER A 262 -7.58 16.07 8.92
N LYS A 263 -7.10 17.33 8.99
CA LYS A 263 -6.00 17.82 8.14
C LYS A 263 -4.61 17.41 8.64
N CYS A 264 -4.43 17.08 9.92
CA CYS A 264 -3.10 16.89 10.54
C CYS A 264 -2.69 15.42 10.72
N LYS A 265 -3.57 14.47 10.37
CA LYS A 265 -3.30 13.02 10.53
C LYS A 265 -2.03 12.56 9.82
N GLN A 266 -1.84 12.98 8.58
CA GLN A 266 -0.68 12.59 7.77
C GLN A 266 0.62 13.16 8.32
N ILE A 267 0.64 14.45 8.69
CA ILE A 267 1.84 15.07 9.25
C ILE A 267 2.16 14.54 10.66
N SER A 268 1.15 14.21 11.47
CA SER A 268 1.36 13.58 12.78
C SER A 268 2.09 12.24 12.64
N TYR A 269 1.72 11.43 11.63
CA TYR A 269 2.38 10.17 11.32
C TYR A 269 3.83 10.39 10.86
N LEU A 270 4.06 11.31 9.92
CA LEU A 270 5.40 11.63 9.42
C LEU A 270 6.34 12.10 10.54
N LEU A 271 5.85 12.96 11.44
CA LEU A 271 6.64 13.49 12.55
C LEU A 271 6.97 12.42 13.60
N ARG A 272 6.05 11.48 13.88
CA ARG A 272 6.33 10.33 14.77
C ARG A 272 7.43 9.45 14.20
N SER A 273 7.32 9.13 12.91
CA SER A 273 8.31 8.31 12.20
C SER A 273 9.69 8.97 12.22
N TYR A 274 9.79 10.26 11.92
CA TYR A 274 11.05 10.99 11.91
C TYR A 274 11.71 11.15 13.28
N LEU A 275 10.90 11.41 14.31
CA LEU A 275 11.38 11.60 15.68
C LEU A 275 11.67 10.28 16.39
N GLU A 276 11.44 9.13 15.73
CA GLU A 276 11.60 7.77 16.27
C GLU A 276 10.73 7.54 17.54
N LEU A 277 9.49 8.05 17.56
CA LEU A 277 8.61 8.12 18.75
C LEU A 277 7.32 7.31 18.68
#